data_AF-A0A819GJX7-F1
#
_entry.id   AF-A0A819GJX7-F1
#
_cell.length_a   1.000
_cell.length_b   1.000
_cell.length_c   1.000
_cell.angle_alpha   90.00
_cell.angle_beta   90.00
_cell.angle_gamma   90.00
#
_symmetry.space_group_name_H-M   'P 1'
#
loop_
_entity.id
_entity.type
_entity.pdbx_description
1 polymer ?
#
loop_
_entity_poly.entity_id
_entity_poly.type
_entity_poly.pdbx_seq_one_letter_code
_entity_poly.pdbx_strand_id
1 'polypeptide(L)'
;MSTVSSYSTTLTNIVSNITLYVDYCSLILGIIGSICNLITFTGRQMRQSSAVLYLLWSTIFQLLTILYCVVMRLFYDRSGSNLLNESPIFCKSRYYLVLVLPSLASYYIFLAALDRYLCTSDSVAIRSWSQIKVARRLAIVTLIIGSAISIHVPIFYDIYKNQCQISPGNHCGTSDAEHTAFAITSWFIQL
;
A
#
# COMPACT_ATOMS: atom_id res chain seq x y z
N MET A 1 39.97 10.17 13.13
CA MET A 1 38.97 9.40 12.34
C MET A 1 38.10 8.46 13.18
N SER A 2 38.36 8.31 14.48
CA SER A 2 37.57 7.45 15.39
C SER A 2 36.33 8.11 16.01
N THR A 3 36.28 9.44 16.12
CA THR A 3 35.12 10.15 16.71
C THR A 3 33.90 10.18 15.78
N VAL A 4 34.10 10.33 14.47
CA VAL A 4 33.01 10.38 13.47
C VAL A 4 32.23 9.05 13.41
N SER A 5 32.93 7.91 13.57
CA SER A 5 32.30 6.58 13.60
C SER A 5 31.42 6.34 14.84
N SER A 6 31.74 7.01 15.96
CA SER A 6 30.96 6.90 17.20
C SER A 6 29.64 7.67 17.12
N TYR A 7 29.62 8.84 16.48
CA TYR A 7 28.40 9.61 16.27
C TYR A 7 27.44 8.93 15.29
N SER A 8 27.97 8.38 14.18
CA SER A 8 27.14 7.64 13.21
C SER A 8 26.48 6.42 13.84
N THR A 9 27.23 5.66 14.66
CA THR A 9 26.71 4.45 15.32
C THR A 9 25.62 4.78 16.36
N THR A 10 25.84 5.81 17.17
CA THR A 10 24.84 6.25 18.16
C THR A 10 23.56 6.74 17.49
N LEU A 11 23.68 7.49 16.39
CA LEU A 11 22.53 7.97 15.62
C LEU A 11 21.75 6.80 15.00
N THR A 12 22.41 5.84 14.37
CA THR A 12 21.75 4.66 13.78
C THR A 12 21.01 3.84 14.83
N ASN A 13 21.58 3.69 16.04
CA ASN A 13 20.91 2.99 17.14
C ASN A 13 19.65 3.73 17.63
N ILE A 14 19.69 5.06 17.73
CA ILE A 14 18.52 5.85 18.12
C ILE A 14 17.41 5.75 17.07
N VAL A 15 17.76 5.89 15.78
CA VAL A 15 16.80 5.80 14.67
C VAL A 15 16.16 4.40 14.59
N SER A 16 16.94 3.34 14.77
CA SER A 16 16.44 1.97 14.78
C SER A 16 15.44 1.73 15.92
N ASN A 17 15.75 2.20 17.14
CA ASN A 17 14.83 2.07 18.27
C ASN A 17 13.53 2.85 18.06
N ILE A 18 13.59 4.09 17.59
CA ILE A 18 12.39 4.90 17.30
C ILE A 18 11.54 4.22 16.22
N THR A 19 12.17 3.74 15.15
CA THR A 19 11.49 3.04 14.06
C THR A 19 10.76 1.80 14.57
N LEU A 20 11.40 1.00 15.41
CA LEU A 20 10.77 -0.17 16.05
C LEU A 20 9.53 0.23 16.85
N TYR A 21 9.62 1.24 17.71
CA TYR A 21 8.46 1.70 18.49
C TYR A 21 7.32 2.16 17.58
N VAL A 22 7.62 2.92 16.53
CA VAL A 22 6.62 3.38 15.55
C VAL A 22 5.96 2.19 14.84
N ASP A 23 6.73 1.18 14.45
CA ASP A 23 6.23 -0.02 13.78
C ASP A 23 5.31 -0.83 14.71
N TYR A 24 5.69 -1.03 15.97
CA TYR A 24 4.84 -1.70 16.97
C TYR A 24 3.54 -0.93 17.23
N CYS A 25 3.62 0.39 17.41
CA CYS A 25 2.43 1.23 17.62
C CYS A 25 1.49 1.20 16.41
N SER A 26 2.06 1.30 15.20
CA SER A 26 1.29 1.26 13.94
C SER A 26 0.63 -0.09 13.73
N LEU A 27 1.27 -1.19 14.12
CA LEU A 27 0.70 -2.53 14.04
C LEU A 27 -0.51 -2.67 14.97
N ILE A 28 -0.39 -2.23 16.23
CA ILE A 28 -1.49 -2.33 17.21
C ILE A 28 -2.67 -1.43 16.79
N LEU A 29 -2.41 -0.14 16.55
CA LEU A 29 -3.46 0.81 16.17
C LEU A 29 -4.09 0.45 14.82
N GLY A 30 -3.27 0.00 13.88
CA GLY A 30 -3.70 -0.42 12.55
C GLY A 30 -4.62 -1.62 12.56
N ILE A 31 -4.30 -2.66 13.35
CA ILE A 31 -5.15 -3.84 13.50
C ILE A 31 -6.47 -3.46 14.18
N ILE A 32 -6.41 -2.70 15.27
CA ILE A 32 -7.62 -2.25 15.99
C ILE A 32 -8.53 -1.44 15.06
N GLY A 33 -7.98 -0.44 14.36
CA GLY A 33 -8.74 0.38 13.42
C GLY A 33 -9.36 -0.44 12.28
N SER A 34 -8.60 -1.39 11.72
CA SER A 34 -9.10 -2.28 10.66
C SER A 34 -10.22 -3.20 11.16
N ILE A 35 -10.11 -3.74 12.37
CA ILE A 35 -11.17 -4.57 12.98
C ILE A 35 -12.42 -3.73 13.22
N CYS A 36 -12.29 -2.53 13.77
CA CYS A 36 -13.42 -1.61 13.98
C CYS A 36 -14.12 -1.26 12.66
N ASN A 37 -13.36 -0.99 11.60
CA ASN A 37 -13.91 -0.74 10.26
C ASN A 37 -14.64 -1.98 9.71
N LEU A 38 -14.06 -3.16 9.88
CA LEU A 38 -14.65 -4.41 9.42
C LEU A 38 -15.97 -4.71 10.15
N ILE A 39 -16.03 -4.52 11.48
CA ILE A 39 -17.26 -4.68 12.27
C ILE A 39 -18.33 -3.70 11.78
N THR A 40 -17.97 -2.43 11.59
CA THR A 40 -18.87 -1.36 11.11
C THR A 40 -19.47 -1.70 9.75
N PHE A 41 -18.64 -2.07 8.77
CA PHE A 41 -19.10 -2.39 7.41
C PHE A 41 -19.81 -3.74 7.31
N THR A 42 -19.56 -4.66 8.25
CA THR A 42 -20.27 -5.93 8.37
C THR A 42 -21.69 -5.74 8.93
N GLY A 43 -22.03 -4.57 9.47
CA GLY A 43 -23.36 -4.23 9.99
C GLY A 43 -24.48 -4.35 8.94
N ARG A 44 -25.62 -4.94 9.35
CA ARG A 44 -26.75 -5.29 8.48
C ARG A 44 -27.38 -4.09 7.75
N GLN A 45 -27.31 -2.91 8.35
CA GLN A 45 -27.88 -1.66 7.84
C GLN A 45 -27.03 -1.01 6.72
N MET A 46 -25.72 -1.26 6.72
CA MET A 46 -24.77 -0.64 5.77
C MET A 46 -24.54 -1.50 4.52
N ARG A 47 -24.80 -2.82 4.57
CA ARG A 47 -24.59 -3.77 3.44
C ARG A 47 -25.50 -3.53 2.22
N GLN A 48 -26.50 -2.66 2.33
CA GLN A 48 -27.43 -2.38 1.23
C GLN A 48 -26.84 -1.42 0.18
N SER A 49 -25.76 -0.69 0.51
CA SER A 49 -25.12 0.26 -0.41
C SER A 49 -23.91 -0.37 -1.10
N SER A 50 -23.78 -0.12 -2.41
CA SER A 50 -22.59 -0.49 -3.22
C SER A 50 -21.31 0.16 -2.71
N ALA A 51 -21.38 1.40 -2.21
CA ALA A 51 -20.24 2.14 -1.66
C ALA A 51 -19.57 1.41 -0.49
N VAL A 52 -20.35 0.74 0.36
CA VAL A 52 -19.83 0.02 1.54
C VAL A 52 -19.02 -1.21 1.13
N LEU A 53 -19.34 -1.82 -0.02
CA LEU A 53 -18.56 -2.93 -0.56
C LEU A 53 -17.14 -2.48 -0.95
N TYR A 54 -16.99 -1.30 -1.56
CA TYR A 54 -15.67 -0.75 -1.86
C TYR A 54 -14.87 -0.39 -0.60
N LEU A 55 -15.51 0.20 0.42
CA LEU A 55 -14.85 0.50 1.70
C LEU A 55 -14.42 -0.77 2.43
N LEU A 56 -15.18 -1.86 2.32
CA LEU A 56 -14.80 -3.17 2.85
C LEU A 56 -13.53 -3.69 2.16
N TRP A 57 -13.47 -3.65 0.82
CA TRP A 57 -12.26 -4.01 0.08
C TRP A 57 -11.07 -3.13 0.47
N SER A 58 -11.25 -1.82 0.58
CA SER A 58 -10.20 -0.90 1.02
C SER A 58 -9.67 -1.29 2.40
N THR A 59 -10.56 -1.61 3.36
CA THR A 59 -10.17 -2.03 4.71
C THR A 59 -9.39 -3.34 4.70
N ILE A 60 -9.77 -4.30 3.85
CA ILE A 60 -9.02 -5.57 3.68
C ILE A 60 -7.62 -5.29 3.15
N PHE A 61 -7.47 -4.43 2.13
CA PHE A 61 -6.15 -4.08 1.58
C PHE A 61 -5.31 -3.27 2.57
N GLN A 62 -5.91 -2.39 3.37
CA GLN A 62 -5.21 -1.68 4.46
C GLN A 62 -4.73 -2.66 5.52
N LEU A 63 -5.55 -3.61 5.94
CA LEU A 63 -5.15 -4.65 6.90
C LEU A 63 -4.00 -5.51 6.34
N LEU A 64 -4.10 -5.93 5.08
CA LEU A 64 -3.02 -6.66 4.39
C LEU A 64 -1.74 -5.83 4.29
N THR A 65 -1.85 -4.53 4.03
CA THR A 65 -0.70 -3.60 4.02
C THR A 65 -0.01 -3.61 5.36
N ILE A 66 -0.76 -3.45 6.46
CA ILE A 66 -0.20 -3.38 7.80
C ILE A 66 0.42 -4.73 8.19
N LEU A 67 -0.30 -5.83 7.95
CA LEU A 67 0.19 -7.17 8.25
C LEU A 67 1.44 -7.52 7.44
N TYR A 68 1.50 -7.19 6.15
CA TYR A 68 2.64 -7.58 5.32
C TYR A 68 3.82 -6.60 5.47
N CYS A 69 3.56 -5.30 5.32
CA CYS A 69 4.61 -4.27 5.29
C CYS A 69 5.31 -4.14 6.65
N VAL A 70 4.54 -4.09 7.74
CA VAL A 70 5.08 -3.89 9.09
C VAL A 70 5.76 -5.17 9.60
N VAL A 71 5.18 -6.35 9.35
CA VAL A 71 5.82 -7.62 9.75
C VAL A 71 7.12 -7.85 8.98
N MET A 72 7.15 -7.57 7.67
CA MET A 72 8.38 -7.70 6.89
C MET A 72 9.46 -6.72 7.36
N ARG A 73 9.07 -5.50 7.78
CA ARG A 73 9.98 -4.51 8.36
C ARG A 73 10.54 -4.96 9.72
N LEU A 74 9.68 -5.45 10.62
CA LEU A 74 10.11 -6.02 11.89
C LEU A 74 11.04 -7.23 11.71
N PHE A 75 10.73 -8.09 10.75
CA PHE A 75 11.55 -9.26 10.46
C PHE A 75 12.93 -8.85 9.94
N TYR A 76 13.01 -7.83 9.09
CA TYR A 76 14.27 -7.27 8.61
C TYR A 76 15.11 -6.70 9.76
N ASP A 77 14.51 -5.90 10.64
CA ASP A 77 15.21 -5.25 11.76
C ASP A 77 15.70 -6.25 12.83
N ARG A 78 14.97 -7.35 13.06
CA ARG A 78 15.30 -8.34 14.10
C ARG A 78 16.18 -9.48 13.62
N SER A 79 15.98 -9.96 12.40
CA SER A 79 16.62 -11.22 11.99
C SER A 79 18.08 -11.02 11.60
N GLY A 80 18.55 -9.79 11.31
CA GLY A 80 19.96 -9.50 10.99
C GLY A 80 20.57 -10.34 9.85
N SER A 81 19.73 -11.13 9.17
CA SER A 81 20.11 -12.24 8.30
C SER A 81 19.61 -11.93 6.90
N ASN A 82 20.50 -12.15 5.95
CA ASN A 82 20.36 -11.79 4.55
C ASN A 82 19.26 -12.56 3.80
N LEU A 83 18.26 -13.18 4.45
CA LEU A 83 17.20 -13.91 3.72
C LEU A 83 16.48 -13.02 2.69
N LEU A 84 16.27 -11.74 3.00
CA LEU A 84 15.72 -10.75 2.06
C LEU A 84 16.70 -10.34 0.95
N ASN A 85 18.01 -10.45 1.20
CA ASN A 85 19.08 -10.11 0.28
C ASN A 85 19.65 -11.33 -0.47
N GLU A 86 19.26 -12.55 -0.10
CA GLU A 86 19.66 -13.79 -0.74
C GLU A 86 18.64 -14.23 -1.78
N SER A 87 17.35 -13.92 -1.57
CA SER A 87 16.30 -14.28 -2.53
C SER A 87 15.81 -13.06 -3.33
N PRO A 88 16.03 -13.05 -4.66
CA PRO A 88 15.58 -11.94 -5.51
C PRO A 88 14.06 -11.80 -5.53
N ILE A 89 13.35 -12.88 -5.23
CA ILE A 89 11.88 -12.94 -5.21
C ILE A 89 11.34 -12.18 -3.99
N PHE A 90 11.94 -12.37 -2.81
CA PHE A 90 11.52 -11.65 -1.59
C PHE A 90 11.85 -10.17 -1.67
N CYS A 91 13.02 -9.84 -2.23
CA CYS A 91 13.41 -8.48 -2.54
C CYS A 91 12.37 -7.74 -3.39
N LYS A 92 12.07 -8.27 -4.59
CA LYS A 92 11.14 -7.67 -5.55
C LYS A 92 9.71 -7.60 -5.00
N SER A 93 9.24 -8.66 -4.36
CA SER A 93 7.86 -8.72 -3.82
C SER A 93 7.62 -7.74 -2.67
N ARG A 94 8.63 -7.47 -1.83
CA ARG A 94 8.53 -6.45 -0.77
C ARG A 94 8.21 -5.08 -1.35
N TYR A 95 9.04 -4.57 -2.25
CA TYR A 95 8.86 -3.22 -2.83
C TYR A 95 7.56 -3.13 -3.63
N TYR A 96 7.22 -4.17 -4.38
CA TYR A 96 5.97 -4.24 -5.12
C TYR A 96 4.75 -4.15 -4.20
N LEU A 97 4.69 -4.98 -3.14
CA LEU A 97 3.53 -5.00 -2.24
C LEU A 97 3.40 -3.73 -1.40
N VAL A 98 4.52 -3.13 -0.99
CA VAL A 98 4.56 -1.85 -0.27
C VAL A 98 3.92 -0.73 -1.10
N LEU A 99 4.07 -0.74 -2.42
CA LEU A 99 3.49 0.27 -3.30
C LEU A 99 2.04 -0.06 -3.69
N VAL A 100 1.78 -1.32 -4.07
CA VAL A 100 0.50 -1.74 -4.67
C VAL A 100 -0.64 -1.74 -3.65
N LEU A 101 -0.40 -2.29 -2.46
CA LEU A 101 -1.46 -2.47 -1.45
C LEU A 101 -2.09 -1.14 -1.00
N PRO A 102 -1.31 -0.10 -0.59
CA PRO A 102 -1.90 1.19 -0.23
C PRO A 102 -2.52 1.91 -1.43
N SER A 103 -1.95 1.78 -2.63
CA SER A 103 -2.53 2.36 -3.85
C SER A 103 -3.91 1.78 -4.15
N LEU A 104 -4.06 0.46 -4.06
CA LEU A 104 -5.35 -0.21 -4.20
C LEU A 104 -6.35 0.28 -3.17
N ALA A 105 -5.95 0.40 -1.90
CA ALA A 105 -6.81 0.91 -0.84
C ALA A 105 -7.37 2.31 -1.17
N SER A 106 -6.53 3.20 -1.69
CA SER A 106 -6.94 4.55 -2.14
C SER A 106 -7.89 4.50 -3.32
N TYR A 107 -7.65 3.66 -4.33
CA TYR A 107 -8.56 3.52 -5.48
C TYR A 107 -9.95 3.04 -5.06
N TYR A 108 -10.04 2.14 -4.09
CA TYR A 108 -11.33 1.70 -3.55
C TYR A 108 -12.06 2.80 -2.77
N ILE A 109 -11.34 3.65 -2.03
CA ILE A 109 -11.95 4.81 -1.35
C ILE A 109 -12.49 5.80 -2.39
N PHE A 110 -11.72 6.07 -3.43
CA PHE A 110 -12.16 6.94 -4.53
C PHE A 110 -13.41 6.39 -5.22
N LEU A 111 -13.44 5.09 -5.53
CA LEU A 111 -14.63 4.45 -6.10
C LEU A 111 -15.84 4.51 -5.18
N ALA A 112 -15.63 4.41 -3.86
CA ALA A 112 -16.71 4.57 -2.89
C ALA A 112 -17.27 6.01 -2.88
N ALA A 113 -16.40 7.02 -2.98
CA ALA A 113 -16.81 8.41 -3.09
C ALA A 113 -17.56 8.68 -4.40
N LEU A 114 -17.05 8.15 -5.52
CA LEU A 114 -17.70 8.24 -6.82
C LEU A 114 -19.07 7.57 -6.80
N ASP A 115 -19.20 6.37 -6.24
CA ASP A 115 -20.50 5.68 -6.09
C ASP A 115 -21.51 6.50 -5.28
N ARG A 116 -21.06 7.15 -4.20
CA ARG A 116 -21.90 8.08 -3.42
C ARG A 116 -22.33 9.31 -4.21
N TYR A 117 -21.43 9.89 -5.00
CA TYR A 117 -21.75 11.01 -5.88
C TYR A 117 -22.80 10.62 -6.93
N LEU A 118 -22.67 9.45 -7.55
CA LEU A 118 -23.66 8.94 -8.50
C LEU A 118 -25.02 8.65 -7.84
N CYS A 119 -25.04 8.18 -6.59
CA CYS A 119 -26.28 7.99 -5.82
C CYS A 119 -27.05 9.29 -5.57
N THR A 120 -26.33 10.41 -5.40
CA THR A 120 -26.94 11.73 -5.15
C THR A 120 -27.38 12.47 -6.41
N SER A 121 -27.07 11.96 -7.60
CA SER A 121 -27.49 12.58 -8.86
C SER A 121 -28.99 12.37 -9.13
N ASP A 122 -29.68 13.42 -9.57
CA ASP A 122 -31.11 13.38 -9.92
C ASP A 122 -31.44 12.53 -11.15
N SER A 123 -30.43 12.16 -11.94
CA SER A 123 -30.65 11.42 -13.18
C SER A 123 -30.78 9.90 -12.92
N VAL A 124 -31.93 9.35 -13.32
CA VAL A 124 -32.26 7.91 -13.14
C VAL A 124 -31.26 6.99 -13.86
N ALA A 125 -30.73 7.42 -15.01
CA ALA A 125 -29.73 6.67 -15.75
C ALA A 125 -28.41 6.52 -14.96
N ILE A 126 -27.96 7.58 -14.28
CA ILE A 126 -26.73 7.57 -13.47
C ILE A 126 -26.96 6.81 -12.17
N ARG A 127 -28.14 6.96 -11.55
CA ARG A 127 -28.53 6.17 -10.37
C ARG A 127 -28.55 4.66 -10.66
N SER A 128 -28.88 4.26 -11.89
CA SER A 128 -28.86 2.84 -12.30
C SER A 128 -27.47 2.21 -12.34
N TRP A 129 -26.40 3.01 -12.42
CA TRP A 129 -25.01 2.53 -12.39
C TRP A 129 -24.56 2.11 -10.98
N SER A 130 -25.19 2.62 -9.93
CA SER A 130 -24.96 2.23 -8.52
C SER A 130 -25.55 0.86 -8.17
N GLN A 131 -25.49 -0.10 -9.09
CA GLN A 131 -25.90 -1.47 -8.86
C GLN A 131 -24.74 -2.26 -8.25
N ILE A 132 -25.01 -3.03 -7.20
CA ILE A 132 -24.00 -3.87 -6.54
C ILE A 132 -23.29 -4.85 -7.50
N LYS A 133 -23.97 -5.24 -8.59
CA LYS A 133 -23.40 -6.07 -9.66
C LYS A 133 -22.32 -5.35 -10.45
N VAL A 134 -22.55 -4.07 -10.78
CA VAL A 134 -21.58 -3.22 -11.48
C VAL A 134 -20.43 -2.89 -10.54
N ALA A 135 -20.74 -2.60 -9.27
CA ALA A 135 -19.72 -2.27 -8.28
C ALA A 135 -18.68 -3.38 -8.10
N ARG A 136 -19.13 -4.65 -8.04
CA ARG A 136 -18.22 -5.80 -7.99
C ARG A 136 -17.35 -5.95 -9.25
N ARG A 137 -17.89 -5.66 -10.44
CA ARG A 137 -17.10 -5.70 -11.69
C ARG A 137 -16.04 -4.61 -11.68
N LEU A 138 -16.39 -3.38 -11.30
CA LEU A 138 -15.45 -2.26 -11.18
C LEU A 138 -14.37 -2.54 -10.14
N ALA A 139 -14.72 -3.18 -9.02
CA ALA A 139 -13.76 -3.57 -8.00
C ALA A 139 -12.68 -4.54 -8.54
N ILE A 140 -13.08 -5.52 -9.34
CA ILE A 140 -12.16 -6.49 -9.97
C ILE A 140 -11.32 -5.81 -11.04
N VAL A 141 -11.92 -4.98 -11.90
CA VAL A 141 -11.21 -4.23 -12.93
C VAL A 141 -10.14 -3.33 -12.31
N THR A 142 -10.47 -2.65 -11.22
CA THR A 142 -9.54 -1.77 -10.49
C THR A 142 -8.39 -2.54 -9.87
N LEU A 143 -8.65 -3.76 -9.36
CA LEU A 143 -7.60 -4.65 -8.87
C LEU A 143 -6.60 -5.02 -9.98
N ILE A 144 -7.12 -5.38 -11.15
CA ILE A 144 -6.31 -5.80 -12.31
C ILE A 144 -5.50 -4.61 -12.85
N ILE A 145 -6.13 -3.46 -13.05
CA ILE A 145 -5.46 -2.27 -13.57
C ILE A 145 -4.43 -1.75 -12.57
N GLY A 146 -4.78 -1.66 -11.29
CA GLY A 146 -3.87 -1.17 -10.24
C GLY A 146 -2.63 -2.06 -10.07
N SER A 147 -2.81 -3.39 -10.16
CA SER A 147 -1.66 -4.32 -10.14
C SER A 147 -0.83 -4.23 -11.41
N ALA A 148 -1.45 -4.10 -12.59
CA ALA A 148 -0.74 -3.98 -13.86
C ALA A 148 0.12 -2.71 -13.94
N ILE A 149 -0.39 -1.56 -13.48
CA ILE A 149 0.38 -0.29 -13.48
C ILE A 149 1.65 -0.43 -12.65
N SER A 150 1.59 -1.17 -11.54
CA SER A 150 2.71 -1.31 -10.61
C SER A 150 3.74 -2.37 -11.01
N ILE A 151 3.54 -3.07 -12.14
CA ILE A 151 4.43 -4.15 -12.60
C ILE A 151 5.83 -3.64 -12.96
N HIS A 152 5.99 -2.34 -13.19
CA HIS A 152 7.28 -1.72 -13.47
C HIS A 152 8.27 -1.87 -12.29
N VAL A 153 7.77 -1.87 -11.05
CA VAL A 153 8.59 -1.97 -9.83
C VAL A 153 9.50 -3.22 -9.82
N PRO A 154 8.98 -4.47 -9.86
CA PRO A 154 9.82 -5.67 -9.78
C PRO A 154 10.82 -5.84 -10.95
N ILE A 155 10.63 -5.11 -12.04
CA ILE A 155 11.54 -5.14 -13.20
C ILE A 155 12.81 -4.33 -12.90
N PHE A 156 12.70 -3.21 -12.17
CA PHE A 156 13.83 -2.32 -11.88
C PHE A 156 14.67 -2.74 -10.67
N TYR A 157 14.07 -3.43 -9.69
CA TYR A 157 14.78 -3.89 -8.50
C TYR A 157 15.50 -5.22 -8.74
N ASP A 158 16.79 -5.28 -8.43
CA ASP A 158 17.59 -6.50 -8.48
C ASP A 158 18.52 -6.61 -7.26
N ILE A 159 19.10 -7.79 -7.03
CA ILE A 159 20.09 -7.98 -5.97
C ILE A 159 21.47 -7.62 -6.52
N TYR A 160 22.04 -6.52 -6.05
CA TYR A 160 23.41 -6.13 -6.36
C TYR A 160 24.21 -6.02 -5.06
N LYS A 161 25.33 -6.75 -4.95
CA LYS A 161 26.20 -6.80 -3.76
C LYS A 161 25.47 -7.16 -2.45
N ASN A 162 24.64 -8.20 -2.45
CA ASN A 162 23.81 -8.61 -1.31
C ASN A 162 22.97 -7.45 -0.74
N GLN A 163 22.57 -6.51 -1.58
CA GLN A 163 21.65 -5.44 -1.23
C GLN A 163 20.60 -5.34 -2.33
N CYS A 164 19.33 -5.27 -1.91
CA CYS A 164 18.22 -4.92 -2.76
C CYS A 164 18.34 -3.47 -3.23
N GLN A 165 18.78 -3.26 -4.47
CA GLN A 165 18.94 -1.92 -5.02
C GLN A 165 18.58 -1.87 -6.50
N ILE A 166 18.39 -0.67 -7.02
CA ILE A 166 18.12 -0.44 -8.43
C ILE A 166 19.38 -0.85 -9.21
N SER A 167 19.23 -1.74 -10.19
CA SER A 167 20.37 -2.25 -10.94
C SER A 167 21.09 -1.12 -11.68
N PRO A 168 22.41 -0.93 -11.50
CA PRO A 168 23.16 0.15 -12.14
C PRO A 168 23.26 0.03 -13.67
N GLY A 169 22.80 -1.09 -14.25
CA GLY A 169 22.70 -1.26 -15.71
C GLY A 169 21.49 -0.59 -16.37
N ASN A 170 20.50 -0.15 -15.58
CA ASN A 170 19.21 0.36 -16.09
C ASN A 170 18.99 1.85 -15.80
N HIS A 171 20.05 2.67 -15.90
CA HIS A 171 20.01 4.12 -15.65
C HIS A 171 19.26 4.96 -16.71
N CYS A 172 18.51 4.35 -17.64
CA CYS A 172 17.72 5.08 -18.62
C CYS A 172 16.23 5.08 -18.22
N GLY A 173 15.81 6.00 -17.35
CA GLY A 173 14.38 6.36 -17.21
C GLY A 173 13.82 6.58 -15.79
N THR A 174 14.63 6.58 -14.73
CA THR A 174 14.12 6.54 -13.34
C THR A 174 13.68 7.87 -12.75
N SER A 175 13.92 9.03 -13.37
CA SER A 175 13.43 10.31 -12.84
C SER A 175 11.94 10.56 -13.12
N ASP A 176 11.36 9.94 -14.14
CA ASP A 176 10.04 10.37 -14.61
C ASP A 176 8.90 9.46 -14.14
N ALA A 177 9.15 8.16 -13.92
CA ALA A 177 8.14 7.20 -13.48
C ALA A 177 7.86 7.24 -11.97
N GLU A 178 8.90 7.37 -11.13
CA GLU A 178 8.72 7.52 -9.67
C GLU A 178 8.07 8.86 -9.33
N HIS A 179 8.47 9.95 -10.00
CA HIS A 179 7.84 11.26 -9.81
C HIS A 179 6.40 11.30 -10.30
N THR A 180 6.04 10.60 -11.39
CA THR A 180 4.64 10.53 -11.85
C THR A 180 3.78 9.64 -10.96
N ALA A 181 4.27 8.50 -10.47
CA ALA A 181 3.51 7.66 -9.53
C ALA A 181 3.30 8.35 -8.17
N PHE A 182 4.31 9.05 -7.64
CA PHE A 182 4.18 9.87 -6.43
C PHE A 182 3.33 11.13 -6.67
N ALA A 183 3.42 11.77 -7.83
CA ALA A 183 2.58 12.92 -8.18
C ALA A 183 1.11 12.51 -8.36
N ILE A 184 0.82 11.35 -8.95
CA ILE A 184 -0.56 10.85 -9.14
C ILE A 184 -1.16 10.45 -7.78
N THR A 185 -0.40 9.78 -6.90
CA THR A 185 -0.87 9.43 -5.56
C THR A 185 -0.99 10.66 -4.64
N SER A 186 -0.08 11.64 -4.76
CA SER A 186 -0.15 12.90 -4.00
C SER A 186 -1.25 13.85 -4.51
N TRP A 187 -1.52 13.88 -5.82
CA TRP A 187 -2.68 14.63 -6.37
C TRP A 187 -4.01 14.03 -5.91
N PHE A 188 -4.10 12.70 -5.80
CA PHE A 188 -5.32 12.02 -5.34
C PHE A 188 -5.59 12.15 -3.83
N ILE A 189 -4.57 12.45 -3.01
CA ILE A 189 -4.71 12.67 -1.56
C ILE A 189 -5.07 14.14 -1.24
N GLN A 190 -4.82 15.07 -2.17
CA GLN A 190 -5.12 16.50 -2.02
C GLN A 190 -6.45 16.94 -2.66
N LEU A 191 -7.20 16.01 -3.26
CA LEU A 191 -8.55 16.19 -3.83
C LEU A 191 -9.60 15.56 -2.90
#